data_AF-A0A2I0J6S1-F1
#
_entry.id   AF-A0A2I0J6S1-F1
#
_cell.length_a   1.000
_cell.length_b   1.000
_cell.length_c   1.000
_cell.angle_alpha   90.00
_cell.angle_beta   90.00
_cell.angle_gamma   90.00
#
_symmetry.space_group_name_H-M   'P 1'
#
loop_
_entity.id
_entity.type
_entity.pdbx_description
1 polymer ?
#
loop_
_entity_poly.entity_id
_entity_poly.type
_entity_poly.pdbx_seq_one_letter_code
_entity_poly.pdbx_strand_id
1 'polypeptide(L)'
;MFYFFFESRVSKDDPVVIWLTGGPGCSGALALFYENGPFHISSDLSLTWNDYGWDKVSNIIFVDQPTGTGFSYSSDSSDLRQDETGVSNDLYDFLQAFFTKHPDLVKNDFFITGESYAGHYIPALASRINKGNSAKEGIHINLKGIAIGNGLTNPEIQYEAYTDYALNMSLIDQSAYEDINSQVPSCKQKIKDCRP
;
A
#
# COMPACT_ATOMS: atom_id res chain seq x y z
N MET A 1 10.74 1.35 11.49
CA MET A 1 9.44 1.74 10.91
C MET A 1 8.43 1.97 12.02
N PHE A 2 7.62 3.02 11.89
CA PHE A 2 6.50 3.36 12.74
C PHE A 2 5.20 2.71 12.22
N TYR A 3 4.31 2.32 13.13
CA TYR A 3 3.00 1.79 12.78
C TYR A 3 1.94 2.13 13.85
N PHE A 4 0.69 2.20 13.41
CA PHE A 4 -0.47 2.06 14.27
C PHE A 4 -1.05 0.67 14.11
N PHE A 5 -1.51 0.07 15.22
CA PHE A 5 -2.17 -1.22 15.22
C PHE A 5 -3.45 -1.13 16.04
N PHE A 6 -4.54 -1.64 15.47
CA PHE A 6 -5.83 -1.75 16.13
C PHE A 6 -6.30 -3.19 16.05
N GLU A 7 -6.61 -3.78 17.20
CA GLU A 7 -7.25 -5.09 17.27
C GLU A 7 -8.68 -4.99 16.71
N SER A 8 -9.18 -6.10 16.20
CA SER A 8 -10.57 -6.17 15.76
C SER A 8 -11.51 -5.85 16.91
N ARG A 9 -12.53 -5.01 16.65
CA ARG A 9 -13.61 -4.72 17.60
C ARG A 9 -14.52 -5.92 17.86
N VAL A 10 -14.45 -6.97 17.03
CA VAL A 10 -15.35 -8.13 17.11
C VAL A 10 -14.62 -9.35 17.64
N SER A 11 -13.52 -9.77 17.01
CA SER A 11 -12.77 -10.94 17.45
C SER A 11 -11.29 -10.84 17.12
N LYS A 12 -10.43 -11.14 18.10
CA LYS A 12 -8.98 -11.27 17.86
C LYS A 12 -8.62 -12.38 16.86
N ASP A 13 -9.53 -13.33 16.60
CA ASP A 13 -9.33 -14.38 15.59
C ASP A 13 -9.67 -13.89 14.17
N ASP A 14 -10.18 -12.66 14.01
CA ASP A 14 -10.38 -12.05 12.70
C ASP A 14 -9.06 -11.85 11.94
N PRO A 15 -9.08 -11.72 10.61
CA PRO A 15 -7.86 -11.58 9.81
C PRO A 15 -6.98 -10.41 10.25
N VAL A 16 -5.67 -10.54 10.03
CA VAL A 16 -4.73 -9.43 10.11
C VAL A 16 -4.64 -8.76 8.74
N VAL A 17 -4.84 -7.45 8.71
CA VAL A 17 -4.81 -6.65 7.48
C VAL A 17 -3.74 -5.59 7.63
N ILE A 18 -2.76 -5.56 6.72
CA ILE A 18 -1.86 -4.41 6.60
C ILE A 18 -2.41 -3.45 5.54
N TRP A 19 -2.43 -2.16 5.86
CA TRP A 19 -2.74 -1.08 4.93
C TRP A 19 -1.48 -0.30 4.55
N LEU A 20 -1.26 -0.15 3.24
CA LEU A 20 -0.14 0.58 2.64
C LEU A 20 -0.65 1.76 1.82
N THR A 21 -0.43 2.99 2.29
CA THR A 21 -0.70 4.20 1.50
C THR A 21 0.38 4.39 0.43
N GLY A 22 0.00 4.95 -0.72
CA GLY A 22 0.89 5.19 -1.87
C GLY A 22 1.81 6.41 -1.73
N GLY A 23 1.78 7.30 -2.74
CA GLY A 23 2.62 8.49 -2.83
C GLY A 23 3.59 8.44 -4.02
N PRO A 24 4.77 7.79 -3.92
CA PRO A 24 5.36 7.14 -2.74
C PRO A 24 5.64 8.11 -1.59
N GLY A 25 5.61 7.64 -0.34
CA GLY A 25 5.98 8.44 0.84
C GLY A 25 4.82 9.10 1.59
N CYS A 26 3.58 8.72 1.30
CA CYS A 26 2.41 9.18 2.07
C CYS A 26 2.23 8.33 3.33
N SER A 27 1.95 8.96 4.46
CA SER A 27 1.78 8.27 5.74
C SER A 27 0.53 7.37 5.75
N GLY A 28 0.64 6.23 6.44
CA GLY A 28 -0.50 5.36 6.77
C GLY A 28 -1.54 6.06 7.65
N ALA A 29 -1.17 7.14 8.35
CA ALA A 29 -2.09 7.97 9.12
C ALA A 29 -3.17 8.64 8.26
N LEU A 30 -2.92 8.86 6.97
CA LEU A 30 -3.92 9.38 6.03
C LEU A 30 -5.15 8.45 6.03
N ALA A 31 -4.94 7.18 5.70
CA ALA A 31 -6.03 6.20 5.62
C ALA A 31 -6.65 5.90 6.98
N LEU A 32 -5.83 5.92 8.03
CA LEU A 32 -6.28 5.71 9.40
C LEU A 32 -7.34 6.74 9.82
N PHE A 33 -7.18 8.02 9.46
CA PHE A 33 -8.07 9.09 9.91
C PHE A 33 -9.10 9.55 8.87
N TYR A 34 -8.83 9.33 7.57
CA TYR A 34 -9.65 9.87 6.48
C TYR A 34 -10.31 8.81 5.61
N GLU A 35 -9.99 7.53 5.78
CA GLU A 35 -10.49 6.46 4.90
C GLU A 35 -11.14 5.33 5.71
N ASN A 36 -10.36 4.32 6.09
CA ASN A 36 -10.85 3.03 6.59
C ASN A 36 -10.40 2.68 8.01
N GLY A 37 -9.69 3.59 8.68
CA GLY A 37 -9.33 3.39 10.08
C GLY A 37 -10.51 3.57 11.05
N PRO A 38 -10.25 3.31 12.34
CA PRO A 38 -11.29 3.28 13.38
C PRO A 38 -11.87 4.65 13.73
N PHE A 39 -11.21 5.74 13.33
CA PHE A 39 -11.56 7.09 13.78
C PHE A 39 -11.65 8.10 12.63
N HIS A 40 -12.48 9.11 12.84
CA HIS A 40 -12.43 10.38 12.13
C HIS A 40 -11.86 11.47 13.06
N ILE A 41 -11.23 12.49 12.47
CA ILE A 41 -10.83 13.70 13.18
C ILE A 41 -11.94 14.74 13.02
N SER A 42 -12.58 15.11 14.13
CA SER A 42 -13.61 16.14 14.18
C SER A 42 -13.03 17.55 14.02
N SER A 43 -13.88 18.55 13.78
CA SER A 43 -13.44 19.96 13.64
C SER A 43 -12.78 20.54 14.90
N ASP A 44 -13.09 19.99 16.08
CA ASP A 44 -12.46 20.33 17.36
C ASP A 44 -11.21 19.48 17.67
N LEU A 45 -10.72 18.71 16.68
CA LEU A 45 -9.59 17.79 16.77
C LEU A 45 -9.81 16.58 17.70
N SER A 46 -11.05 16.35 18.16
CA SER A 46 -11.40 15.12 18.86
C SER A 46 -11.48 13.93 17.89
N LEU A 47 -11.27 12.72 18.41
CA LEU A 47 -11.50 11.49 17.66
C LEU A 47 -12.95 11.03 17.84
N THR A 48 -13.61 10.75 16.72
CA THR A 48 -14.93 10.13 16.69
C THR A 48 -14.85 8.78 16.00
N TRP A 49 -15.69 7.83 16.40
CA TRP A 49 -15.68 6.49 15.79
C TRP A 49 -16.09 6.55 14.31
N ASN A 50 -15.36 5.79 13.50
CA ASN A 50 -15.78 5.43 12.16
C ASN A 50 -16.70 4.19 12.26
N ASP A 51 -17.98 4.38 11.92
CA ASP A 51 -18.97 3.30 11.92
C ASP A 51 -18.70 2.22 10.86
N TYR A 52 -17.84 2.54 9.88
CA TYR A 52 -17.44 1.68 8.76
C TYR A 52 -15.94 1.37 8.76
N GLY A 53 -15.25 1.60 9.88
CA GLY A 53 -13.84 1.26 10.04
C GLY A 53 -13.59 -0.24 9.82
N TRP A 54 -12.49 -0.56 9.15
CA TRP A 54 -12.10 -1.93 8.82
C TRP A 54 -11.68 -2.74 10.05
N ASP A 55 -11.41 -2.07 11.16
CA ASP A 55 -11.21 -2.67 12.48
C ASP A 55 -12.45 -3.43 12.99
N LYS A 56 -13.63 -3.27 12.37
CA LYS A 56 -14.82 -4.10 12.71
C LYS A 56 -14.72 -5.54 12.22
N VAL A 57 -13.81 -5.83 11.30
CA VAL A 57 -13.69 -7.15 10.65
C VAL A 57 -12.23 -7.60 10.51
N SER A 58 -11.30 -6.88 11.13
CA SER A 58 -9.87 -7.19 11.04
C SER A 58 -9.05 -6.58 12.18
N ASN A 59 -7.93 -7.23 12.47
CA ASN A 59 -6.81 -6.66 13.18
C ASN A 59 -5.98 -5.84 12.18
N ILE A 60 -6.12 -4.51 12.18
CA ILE A 60 -5.60 -3.65 11.11
C ILE A 60 -4.33 -2.91 11.51
N ILE A 61 -3.34 -2.93 10.61
CA ILE A 61 -2.02 -2.30 10.77
C ILE A 61 -1.89 -1.19 9.72
N PHE A 62 -1.65 0.05 10.17
CA PHE A 62 -1.28 1.17 9.30
C PHE A 62 0.21 1.43 9.46
N VAL A 63 0.97 1.31 8.37
CA VAL A 63 2.43 1.37 8.42
C VAL A 63 2.92 2.57 7.63
N ASP A 64 3.82 3.34 8.24
CA ASP A 64 4.55 4.39 7.54
C ASP A 64 5.74 3.77 6.82
N GLN A 65 5.70 3.74 5.48
CA GLN A 65 6.71 3.11 4.65
C GLN A 65 6.77 3.78 3.26
N PRO A 66 7.93 3.77 2.59
CA PRO A 66 9.25 3.30 3.05
C PRO A 66 9.85 4.18 4.15
N THR A 67 11.04 3.82 4.66
CA THR A 67 11.81 4.68 5.58
C THR A 67 11.93 6.11 5.03
N GLY A 68 11.61 7.11 5.84
CA GLY A 68 11.46 8.52 5.44
C GLY A 68 10.00 8.99 5.35
N THR A 69 9.04 8.06 5.40
CA THR A 69 7.60 8.35 5.35
C THR A 69 7.03 8.65 6.72
N GLY A 70 6.24 9.72 6.87
CA GLY A 70 5.51 10.02 8.11
C GLY A 70 6.43 10.03 9.34
N PHE A 71 6.16 9.13 10.29
CA PHE A 71 6.97 8.95 11.51
C PHE A 71 8.08 7.89 11.38
N SER A 72 8.18 7.19 10.24
CA SER A 72 9.29 6.27 9.95
C SER A 72 10.52 7.04 9.50
N TYR A 73 11.62 6.98 10.26
CA TYR A 73 12.87 7.64 9.92
C TYR A 73 14.09 6.72 10.12
N SER A 74 15.20 7.08 9.48
CA SER A 74 16.55 6.57 9.75
C SER A 74 17.53 7.75 9.77
N SER A 75 18.62 7.62 10.54
CA SER A 75 19.74 8.57 10.52
C SER A 75 20.74 8.28 9.38
N ASP A 76 20.64 7.12 8.74
CA ASP A 76 21.47 6.72 7.61
C ASP A 76 20.69 6.86 6.30
N SER A 77 21.18 7.69 5.38
CA SER A 77 20.53 7.91 4.09
C SER A 77 20.52 6.67 3.19
N SER A 78 21.38 5.68 3.44
CA SER A 78 21.39 4.41 2.69
C SER A 78 20.17 3.52 2.99
N ASP A 79 19.42 3.81 4.05
CA ASP A 79 18.15 3.14 4.36
C ASP A 79 16.96 3.69 3.55
N LEU A 80 17.15 4.78 2.80
CA LEU A 80 16.10 5.33 1.92
C LEU A 80 15.99 4.47 0.66
N ARG A 81 14.91 3.70 0.58
CA ARG A 81 14.70 2.74 -0.52
C ARG A 81 14.40 3.45 -1.83
N GLN A 82 15.02 2.93 -2.89
CA GLN A 82 14.92 3.43 -4.26
C GLN A 82 14.22 2.46 -5.21
N ASP A 83 13.86 1.26 -4.72
CA ASP A 83 13.20 0.21 -5.49
C ASP A 83 12.32 -0.68 -4.61
N GLU A 84 11.44 -1.45 -5.25
CA GLU A 84 10.51 -2.35 -4.60
C GLU A 84 11.18 -3.57 -3.96
N THR A 85 12.43 -3.90 -4.33
CA THR A 85 13.19 -4.98 -3.68
C THR A 85 13.56 -4.56 -2.26
N GLY A 86 14.12 -3.37 -2.09
CA GLY A 86 14.41 -2.79 -0.78
C GLY A 86 13.14 -2.61 0.06
N VAL A 87 12.09 -2.03 -0.54
CA VAL A 87 10.81 -1.83 0.16
C VAL A 87 10.20 -3.14 0.64
N SER A 88 10.16 -4.16 -0.21
CA SER A 88 9.56 -5.45 0.15
C SER A 88 10.38 -6.20 1.22
N ASN A 89 11.70 -6.05 1.24
CA ASN A 89 12.55 -6.60 2.31
C ASN A 89 12.32 -5.90 3.65
N ASP A 90 12.31 -4.56 3.69
CA ASP A 90 12.05 -3.82 4.93
C ASP A 90 10.65 -4.14 5.49
N LEU A 91 9.63 -4.23 4.62
CA LEU A 91 8.28 -4.61 5.02
C LEU A 91 8.20 -6.06 5.50
N TYR A 92 8.95 -6.98 4.90
CA TYR A 92 9.03 -8.36 5.37
C TYR A 92 9.64 -8.42 6.76
N ASP A 93 10.78 -7.76 6.98
CA ASP A 93 11.45 -7.71 8.29
C ASP A 93 10.56 -7.05 9.35
N PHE A 94 9.82 -6.00 8.98
CA PHE A 94 8.79 -5.42 9.83
C PHE A 94 7.72 -6.44 10.24
N LEU A 95 7.17 -7.21 9.29
CA LEU A 95 6.17 -8.24 9.59
C LEU A 95 6.73 -9.35 10.46
N GLN A 96 7.98 -9.77 10.24
CA GLN A 96 8.67 -10.74 11.10
C GLN A 96 8.77 -10.22 12.55
N ALA A 97 9.15 -8.97 12.73
CA ALA A 97 9.20 -8.33 14.05
C ALA A 97 7.80 -8.17 14.67
N PHE A 98 6.80 -7.77 13.88
CA PHE A 98 5.42 -7.61 14.32
C PHE A 98 4.85 -8.94 14.82
N PHE A 99 4.95 -10.01 14.04
CA PHE A 99 4.44 -11.33 14.41
C PHE A 99 5.22 -11.98 15.54
N THR A 100 6.51 -11.66 15.72
CA THR A 100 7.28 -12.05 16.90
C THR A 100 6.72 -11.40 18.17
N LYS A 101 6.30 -10.13 18.08
CA LYS A 101 5.69 -9.39 19.21
C LYS A 101 4.23 -9.78 19.46
N HIS A 102 3.53 -10.23 18.42
CA HIS A 102 2.11 -10.61 18.45
C HIS A 102 1.91 -12.08 18.01
N PRO A 103 2.47 -13.07 18.75
CA PRO A 103 2.47 -14.47 18.33
C PRO A 103 1.07 -15.05 18.19
N ASP A 104 0.09 -14.54 18.94
CA ASP A 104 -1.31 -14.99 18.89
C ASP A 104 -1.98 -14.71 17.53
N LEU A 105 -1.45 -13.76 16.75
CA LEU A 105 -1.97 -13.36 15.44
C LEU A 105 -1.35 -14.13 14.28
N VAL A 106 -0.29 -14.92 14.51
CA VAL A 106 0.43 -15.66 13.45
C VAL A 106 -0.47 -16.66 12.72
N LYS A 107 -1.40 -17.27 13.45
CA LYS A 107 -2.35 -18.24 12.90
C LYS A 107 -3.43 -17.59 12.04
N ASN A 108 -3.66 -16.29 12.19
CA ASN A 108 -4.76 -15.60 11.53
C ASN A 108 -4.48 -15.50 10.02
N ASP A 109 -5.54 -15.38 9.24
CA ASP A 109 -5.40 -15.07 7.83
C ASP A 109 -4.79 -13.67 7.67
N PHE A 110 -3.82 -13.54 6.77
CA PHE A 110 -3.13 -12.27 6.51
C PHE A 110 -3.45 -11.73 5.12
N PHE A 111 -3.76 -10.44 5.04
CA PHE A 111 -4.04 -9.72 3.79
C PHE A 111 -3.20 -8.47 3.66
N ILE A 112 -2.70 -8.21 2.45
CA ILE A 112 -1.99 -6.98 2.12
C ILE A 112 -2.94 -6.08 1.33
N THR A 113 -3.17 -4.88 1.84
CA THR A 113 -4.11 -3.92 1.25
C THR A 113 -3.48 -2.54 1.14
N GLY A 114 -4.06 -1.69 0.29
CA GLY A 114 -3.57 -0.33 0.12
C GLY A 114 -4.01 0.27 -1.20
N GLU A 115 -3.49 1.47 -1.50
CA GLU A 115 -3.93 2.25 -2.65
C GLU A 115 -2.81 3.00 -3.40
N SER A 116 -3.14 3.47 -4.60
CA SER A 116 -2.27 4.34 -5.40
C SER A 116 -0.93 3.67 -5.70
N TYR A 117 0.21 4.25 -5.30
CA TYR A 117 1.53 3.65 -5.49
C TYR A 117 1.71 2.31 -4.74
N ALA A 118 0.81 1.96 -3.83
CA ALA A 118 0.77 0.60 -3.28
C ALA A 118 0.49 -0.47 -4.34
N GLY A 119 0.03 -0.09 -5.54
CA GLY A 119 0.04 -0.97 -6.72
C GLY A 119 1.42 -1.53 -7.08
N HIS A 120 2.50 -0.88 -6.65
CA HIS A 120 3.87 -1.38 -6.73
C HIS A 120 4.28 -2.16 -5.47
N TYR A 121 3.99 -1.62 -4.29
CA TYR A 121 4.41 -2.22 -3.01
C TYR A 121 3.77 -3.58 -2.74
N ILE A 122 2.47 -3.70 -3.00
CA ILE A 122 1.67 -4.86 -2.59
C ILE A 122 2.12 -6.12 -3.36
N PRO A 123 2.26 -6.11 -4.69
CA PRO A 123 2.80 -7.27 -5.42
C PRO A 123 4.23 -7.63 -5.00
N ALA A 124 5.07 -6.61 -4.73
CA ALA A 124 6.45 -6.84 -4.30
C ALA A 124 6.52 -7.53 -2.94
N LEU A 125 5.76 -7.05 -1.94
CA LEU A 125 5.68 -7.66 -0.62
C LEU A 125 5.06 -9.06 -0.68
N ALA A 126 3.97 -9.24 -1.44
CA ALA A 126 3.34 -10.55 -1.61
C ALA A 126 4.33 -11.59 -2.18
N SER A 127 5.11 -11.19 -3.19
CA SER A 127 6.17 -12.01 -3.78
C SER A 127 7.26 -12.35 -2.76
N ARG A 128 7.70 -11.35 -1.97
CA ARG A 128 8.70 -11.54 -0.91
C ARG A 128 8.25 -12.50 0.19
N ILE A 129 7.01 -12.37 0.65
CA ILE A 129 6.40 -13.29 1.63
C ILE A 129 6.34 -14.71 1.06
N ASN A 130 5.86 -14.87 -0.17
CA ASN A 130 5.77 -16.19 -0.80
C ASN A 130 7.15 -16.88 -0.91
N LYS A 131 8.19 -16.13 -1.28
CA LYS A 131 9.58 -16.63 -1.30
C LYS A 131 10.07 -17.01 0.10
N GLY A 132 9.86 -16.16 1.10
CA GLY A 132 10.26 -16.41 2.49
C GLY A 132 9.58 -17.66 3.06
N ASN A 133 8.26 -17.78 2.88
CA ASN A 133 7.48 -18.96 3.28
C ASN A 133 7.99 -20.24 2.60
N SER A 134 8.25 -20.20 1.29
CA SER A 134 8.75 -21.36 0.53
C SER A 134 10.14 -21.79 0.98
N ALA A 135 11.00 -20.82 1.34
CA ALA A 135 12.34 -21.05 1.87
C ALA A 135 12.36 -21.39 3.37
N LYS A 136 11.21 -21.36 4.06
CA LYS A 136 11.08 -21.48 5.52
C LYS A 136 11.93 -20.45 6.28
N GLU A 137 11.97 -19.24 5.75
CA GLU A 137 12.68 -18.11 6.33
C GLU A 137 11.79 -17.40 7.37
N GLY A 138 12.18 -17.43 8.65
CA GLY A 138 11.45 -16.74 9.71
C GLY A 138 10.08 -17.36 10.03
N ILE A 139 9.20 -16.55 10.62
CA ILE A 139 7.81 -16.90 10.92
C ILE A 139 7.04 -17.01 9.60
N HIS A 140 6.36 -18.15 9.41
CA HIS A 140 5.47 -18.35 8.28
C HIS A 140 4.27 -17.41 8.35
N ILE A 141 4.08 -16.58 7.33
CA ILE A 141 2.96 -15.64 7.26
C ILE A 141 1.84 -16.27 6.44
N ASN A 142 0.66 -16.43 7.02
CA ASN A 142 -0.51 -17.05 6.39
C ASN A 142 -1.21 -16.11 5.38
N LEU A 143 -0.47 -15.68 4.34
CA LEU A 143 -0.96 -14.78 3.30
C LEU A 143 -2.10 -15.43 2.49
N LYS A 144 -3.29 -14.84 2.53
CA LYS A 144 -4.48 -15.34 1.83
C LYS A 144 -4.86 -14.54 0.59
N GLY A 145 -4.49 -13.27 0.54
CA GLY A 145 -4.84 -12.41 -0.59
C GLY A 145 -4.28 -11.02 -0.49
N ILE A 146 -4.50 -10.28 -1.57
CA ILE A 146 -4.12 -8.88 -1.71
C ILE A 146 -5.30 -8.07 -2.25
N ALA A 147 -5.39 -6.79 -1.88
CA ALA A 147 -6.35 -5.85 -2.45
C ALA A 147 -5.66 -4.51 -2.77
N ILE A 148 -5.86 -3.99 -3.97
CA ILE A 148 -5.21 -2.75 -4.44
C ILE A 148 -6.30 -1.79 -4.92
N GLY A 149 -6.52 -0.72 -4.17
CA GLY A 149 -7.44 0.36 -4.55
C GLY A 149 -6.76 1.34 -5.50
N ASN A 150 -7.36 1.59 -6.68
CA ASN A 150 -6.94 2.64 -7.60
C ASN A 150 -5.43 2.69 -7.88
N GLY A 151 -4.78 1.51 -7.95
CA GLY A 151 -3.33 1.42 -7.99
C GLY A 151 -2.71 1.74 -9.35
N LEU A 152 -1.53 2.36 -9.35
CA LEU A 152 -0.62 2.31 -10.51
C LEU A 152 0.15 0.99 -10.43
N THR A 153 -0.05 0.09 -11.38
CA THR A 153 0.52 -1.27 -11.38
C THR A 153 1.18 -1.61 -12.71
N ASN A 154 0.55 -1.22 -13.83
CA ASN A 154 1.14 -1.34 -15.15
C ASN A 154 1.08 0.00 -15.87
N PRO A 155 2.13 0.83 -15.74
CA PRO A 155 2.19 2.14 -16.37
C PRO A 155 2.02 2.09 -17.90
N GLU A 156 2.50 1.04 -18.58
CA GLU A 156 2.39 0.94 -20.05
C GLU A 156 0.94 0.91 -20.51
N ILE A 157 0.06 0.22 -19.76
CA ILE A 157 -1.37 0.13 -20.06
C ILE A 157 -2.10 1.35 -19.52
N GLN A 158 -1.80 1.76 -18.28
CA GLN A 158 -2.57 2.79 -17.58
C GLN A 158 -2.32 4.20 -18.12
N TYR A 159 -1.13 4.50 -18.64
CA TYR A 159 -0.84 5.85 -19.16
C TYR A 159 -1.66 6.20 -20.40
N GLU A 160 -2.03 5.22 -21.23
CA GLU A 160 -2.88 5.46 -22.40
C GLU A 160 -4.30 5.85 -21.99
N ALA A 161 -4.81 5.29 -20.88
CA ALA A 161 -6.18 5.50 -20.45
C ALA A 161 -6.47 6.93 -19.97
N TYR A 162 -5.43 7.74 -19.68
CA TYR A 162 -5.62 9.12 -19.20
C TYR A 162 -6.37 9.99 -20.22
N THR A 163 -5.97 9.95 -21.49
CA THR A 163 -6.56 10.79 -22.54
C THR A 163 -7.98 10.34 -22.87
N ASP A 164 -8.21 9.03 -22.97
CA ASP A 164 -9.53 8.45 -23.18
C ASP A 164 -10.50 8.83 -22.06
N TYR A 165 -10.09 8.70 -20.79
CA TYR A 165 -10.91 9.10 -19.65
C TYR A 165 -11.19 10.60 -19.67
N ALA A 166 -10.15 11.43 -19.89
CA ALA A 166 -10.30 12.88 -19.90
C ALA A 166 -11.25 13.37 -20.99
N LEU A 167 -11.18 12.81 -22.20
CA LEU A 167 -12.08 13.16 -23.29
C LEU A 167 -13.52 12.70 -22.99
N ASN A 168 -13.69 11.46 -22.54
CA ASN A 168 -15.02 10.90 -22.22
C ASN A 168 -15.72 11.65 -21.08
N MET A 169 -14.95 12.22 -20.15
CA MET A 169 -15.45 13.02 -19.04
C MET A 169 -15.56 14.52 -19.38
N SER A 170 -15.36 14.92 -20.64
CA SER A 170 -15.35 16.32 -21.09
C SER A 170 -14.36 17.22 -20.31
N LEU A 171 -13.26 16.66 -19.81
CA LEU A 171 -12.19 17.42 -19.14
C LEU A 171 -11.23 18.07 -20.13
N ILE A 172 -11.15 17.51 -21.35
CA ILE A 172 -10.39 18.04 -22.47
C ILE A 172 -11.27 18.01 -23.73
N ASP A 173 -10.91 18.84 -24.71
CA ASP A 173 -11.53 18.80 -26.03
C ASP A 173 -10.80 17.84 -26.98
N GLN A 174 -11.37 17.67 -28.18
CA GLN A 174 -10.81 16.80 -29.21
C GLN A 174 -9.40 17.24 -29.65
N SER A 175 -9.12 18.54 -29.66
CA SER A 175 -7.81 19.05 -30.08
C SER A 175 -6.73 18.67 -29.08
N ALA A 176 -7.01 18.81 -27.78
CA ALA A 176 -6.11 18.40 -26.71
C ALA A 176 -5.92 16.87 -26.66
N TYR A 177 -6.98 16.11 -26.91
CA TYR A 177 -6.89 14.65 -27.02
C TYR A 177 -5.91 14.22 -28.13
N GLU A 178 -6.04 14.80 -29.32
CA GLU A 178 -5.17 14.49 -30.45
C GLU A 178 -3.71 14.91 -30.21
N ASP A 179 -3.49 16.08 -29.61
CA ASP A 179 -2.16 16.58 -29.27
C ASP A 179 -1.45 15.67 -28.26
N ILE A 180 -2.11 15.30 -27.16
CA ILE A 180 -1.53 14.42 -26.14
C ILE A 180 -1.30 13.01 -26.71
N ASN A 181 -2.27 12.46 -27.46
CA ASN A 181 -2.15 11.11 -28.04
C ASN A 181 -1.06 10.99 -29.10
N SER A 182 -0.66 12.10 -29.74
CA SER A 182 0.52 12.09 -30.62
C SER A 182 1.81 11.72 -29.88
N GLN A 183 1.87 11.92 -28.56
CA GLN A 183 3.04 11.66 -27.71
C GLN A 183 3.00 10.28 -27.02
N VAL A 184 1.82 9.67 -26.93
CA VAL A 184 1.60 8.38 -26.24
C VAL A 184 2.51 7.25 -26.76
N PRO A 185 2.72 7.05 -28.07
CA PRO A 185 3.64 6.01 -28.56
C PRO A 185 5.07 6.15 -28.01
N SER A 186 5.60 7.39 -27.96
CA SER A 186 6.92 7.68 -27.42
C SER A 186 6.98 7.44 -25.90
N CYS A 187 5.93 7.86 -25.17
CA CYS A 187 5.77 7.59 -23.75
C CYS A 187 5.84 6.08 -23.45
N LYS A 188 5.07 5.26 -24.19
CA LYS A 188 5.09 3.80 -24.02
C LYS A 188 6.42 3.18 -24.32
N GLN A 189 7.11 3.63 -25.37
CA GLN A 189 8.43 3.10 -25.69
C GLN A 189 9.40 3.36 -24.55
N LYS A 190 9.42 4.56 -23.99
CA LYS A 190 10.25 4.89 -22.81
C LYS A 190 9.90 4.04 -21.59
N ILE A 191 8.63 3.73 -21.35
CA ILE A 191 8.21 2.82 -20.28
C ILE A 191 8.76 1.40 -20.52
N LYS A 192 8.72 0.91 -21.77
CA LYS A 192 9.29 -0.40 -22.12
C LYS A 192 10.80 -0.43 -21.92
N ASP A 193 11.50 0.62 -22.32
CA ASP A 193 12.95 0.74 -22.18
C ASP A 193 13.39 0.79 -20.70
N CYS A 194 12.49 1.18 -19.79
CA CYS A 194 12.71 1.20 -18.34
C CYS A 194 12.54 -0.17 -17.68
N ARG A 195 11.92 -1.16 -18.35
CA ARG A 195 11.71 -2.49 -17.75
C ARG A 195 13.05 -3.26 -17.68
N PRO A 196 13.37 -3.90 -16.54
CA PRO A 196 14.52 -4.78 -16.42
C PRO A 196 14.39 -6.07 -17.26
#